data_AF-A0A6J4SEJ7-F1
#
_entry.id   AF-A0A6J4SEJ7-F1
#
_cell.length_a   1.000
_cell.length_b   1.000
_cell.length_c   1.000
_cell.angle_alpha   90.00
_cell.angle_beta   90.00
_cell.angle_gamma   90.00
#
_symmetry.space_group_name_H-M   'P 1'
#
loop_
_entity.id
_entity.type
_entity.pdbx_description
1 polymer ?
#
loop_
_entity_poly.entity_id
_entity_poly.type
_entity_poly.pdbx_seq_one_letter_code
_entity_poly.pdbx_strand_id
1 'polypeptide(L)'
;MDEELRLDGNAAAGSLGEVFPFEMTMAKVACDRCASENFVGALMVYKPMTLGTVVRCTSCDNVLMRVVHNSGHYWLEMRGARYLRIPDGSSVAPGEAAAEE
;
A
#
# COMPACT_ATOMS: atom_id res chain seq x y z
N MET A 1 -10.54 32.84 4.74
CA MET A 1 -11.55 31.79 4.49
C MET A 1 -10.88 30.41 4.55
N ASP A 2 -9.68 30.22 4.00
CA ASP A 2 -8.93 28.94 4.11
C ASP A 2 -8.52 28.54 5.54
N GLU A 3 -8.35 29.51 6.44
CA GLU A 3 -7.92 29.24 7.82
C GLU A 3 -9.01 28.54 8.66
N GLU A 4 -10.29 28.73 8.30
CA GLU A 4 -11.44 28.14 8.99
C GLU A 4 -11.65 26.65 8.63
N LEU A 5 -11.06 26.20 7.53
CA LEU A 5 -11.06 24.79 7.10
C LEU A 5 -9.79 24.05 7.56
N ARG A 6 -8.85 24.73 8.22
CA ARG A 6 -7.57 24.14 8.63
C ARG A 6 -7.72 23.38 9.94
N LEU A 7 -7.99 22.08 9.82
CA LEU A 7 -8.02 21.16 10.95
C LEU A 7 -6.64 20.56 11.21
N ASP A 8 -6.42 20.06 12.44
CA ASP A 8 -5.25 19.26 12.73
C ASP A 8 -5.36 17.86 12.10
N GLY A 9 -4.23 17.14 12.02
CA GLY A 9 -4.16 15.84 11.35
C GLY A 9 -5.09 14.76 11.91
N ASN A 10 -5.55 14.89 13.17
CA ASN A 10 -6.50 13.93 13.74
C ASN A 10 -7.85 13.95 13.02
N ALA A 11 -8.21 15.05 12.35
CA ALA A 11 -9.42 15.10 11.53
C ALA A 11 -9.39 14.09 10.37
N ALA A 12 -8.21 13.64 9.94
CA ALA A 12 -8.07 12.61 8.91
C ALA A 12 -8.28 11.18 9.45
N ALA A 13 -8.47 10.98 10.76
CA ALA A 13 -8.55 9.66 11.36
C ALA A 13 -9.63 8.77 10.73
N GLY A 14 -10.80 9.33 10.39
CA GLY A 14 -11.86 8.59 9.68
C GLY A 14 -11.40 8.10 8.31
N SER A 15 -10.92 9.01 7.46
CA SER A 15 -10.43 8.67 6.11
C SER A 15 -9.24 7.71 6.12
N LEU A 16 -8.30 7.88 7.06
CA LEU A 16 -7.18 6.94 7.23
C LEU A 16 -7.67 5.58 7.71
N GLY A 17 -8.67 5.57 8.61
CA GLY A 17 -9.33 4.36 9.08
C GLY A 17 -10.10 3.59 8.00
N GLU A 18 -10.46 4.23 6.89
CA GLU A 18 -11.08 3.58 5.71
C GLU A 18 -10.04 3.07 4.70
N VAL A 19 -8.87 3.72 4.64
CA VAL A 19 -7.76 3.40 3.71
C VAL A 19 -6.91 2.24 4.20
N PHE A 20 -6.59 2.19 5.50
CA PHE A 20 -5.71 1.17 6.09
C PHE A 20 -6.34 -0.16 6.60
N PRO A 21 -7.68 -0.37 6.69
CA PRO A 21 -8.25 -1.66 7.10
C PRO A 21 -8.31 -2.67 5.94
N PHE A 22 -7.93 -2.25 4.73
CA PHE A 22 -8.10 -3.03 3.52
C PHE A 22 -6.97 -4.05 3.30
N GLU A 23 -7.30 -5.16 2.65
CA GLU A 23 -6.31 -6.14 2.21
C GLU A 23 -5.42 -5.52 1.11
N MET A 24 -4.26 -5.01 1.54
CA MET A 24 -3.36 -4.16 0.76
C MET A 24 -2.88 -4.79 -0.55
N THR A 25 -2.90 -6.13 -0.66
CA THR A 25 -2.52 -6.86 -1.87
C THR A 25 -3.44 -6.55 -3.06
N MET A 26 -4.69 -6.15 -2.80
CA MET A 26 -5.66 -5.72 -3.82
C MET A 26 -5.52 -4.23 -4.22
N ALA A 27 -4.71 -3.44 -3.52
CA ALA A 27 -4.42 -2.07 -3.95
C ALA A 27 -3.54 -2.08 -5.20
N LYS A 28 -3.72 -1.10 -6.10
CA LYS A 28 -2.75 -0.85 -7.17
C LYS A 28 -1.69 0.13 -6.72
N VAL A 29 -0.47 -0.04 -7.19
CA VAL A 29 0.64 0.89 -6.99
C VAL A 29 1.20 1.36 -8.33
N ALA A 30 1.49 2.65 -8.43
CA ALA A 30 2.18 3.24 -9.57
C ALA A 30 3.67 3.45 -9.25
N CYS A 31 4.55 2.90 -10.08
CA CYS A 31 6.00 3.06 -9.90
C CYS A 31 6.44 4.50 -10.21
N ASP A 32 7.19 5.12 -9.30
CA ASP A 32 7.70 6.48 -9.52
C ASP A 32 8.74 6.59 -10.64
N ARG A 33 9.46 5.50 -10.90
CA ARG A 33 10.53 5.47 -11.90
C ARG A 33 10.04 5.23 -13.33
N CYS A 34 9.19 4.23 -13.54
CA CYS A 34 8.77 3.82 -14.89
C CYS A 34 7.26 3.99 -15.16
N ALA A 35 6.51 4.51 -14.18
CA ALA A 35 5.06 4.71 -14.27
C ALA A 35 4.21 3.43 -14.46
N SER A 36 4.80 2.23 -14.47
CA SER A 36 4.04 0.99 -14.52
C SER A 36 3.11 0.87 -13.31
N GLU A 37 1.87 0.46 -13.55
CA GLU A 37 0.90 0.16 -12.49
C GLU A 37 0.68 -1.34 -12.36
N ASN A 38 0.62 -1.83 -11.13
CA ASN A 38 0.22 -3.22 -10.87
C ASN A 38 -0.44 -3.36 -9.49
N PHE A 39 -1.15 -4.46 -9.27
CA PHE A 39 -1.62 -4.82 -7.93
C PHE A 39 -0.42 -5.12 -7.02
N VAL A 40 -0.51 -4.71 -5.75
CA VAL A 40 0.56 -4.95 -4.78
C VAL A 40 0.83 -6.45 -4.63
N GLY A 41 -0.21 -7.29 -4.64
CA GLY A 41 -0.10 -8.75 -4.60
C GLY A 41 0.59 -9.39 -5.81
N ALA A 42 0.72 -8.66 -6.92
CA ALA A 42 1.37 -9.14 -8.15
C ALA A 42 2.85 -8.68 -8.27
N LEU A 43 3.41 -8.03 -7.26
CA LEU A 43 4.79 -7.53 -7.25
C LEU A 43 5.77 -8.54 -6.68
N MET A 44 7.06 -8.34 -6.96
CA MET A 44 8.12 -9.16 -6.38
C MET A 44 8.48 -8.69 -4.98
N VAL A 45 8.51 -9.63 -4.04
CA VAL A 45 8.84 -9.38 -2.63
C VAL A 45 10.10 -10.12 -2.24
N TYR A 46 11.02 -9.39 -1.61
CA TYR A 46 12.26 -9.92 -1.04
C TYR A 46 12.19 -9.77 0.48
N LYS A 47 12.54 -10.83 1.22
CA LYS A 47 12.57 -10.86 2.69
C LYS A 47 13.99 -11.12 3.22
N PRO A 48 14.94 -10.20 3.02
CA PRO A 48 16.24 -10.29 3.68
C PRO A 48 16.08 -10.26 5.21
N MET A 49 16.77 -11.17 5.91
CA MET A 49 16.64 -11.36 7.37
C MET A 49 16.87 -10.09 8.21
N THR A 50 17.61 -9.09 7.70
CA THR A 50 18.00 -7.88 8.45
C THR A 50 17.33 -6.59 7.98
N LEU A 51 16.69 -6.58 6.81
CA LEU A 51 16.18 -5.35 6.17
C LEU A 51 14.66 -5.33 6.01
N GLY A 52 13.97 -6.32 6.57
CA GLY A 52 12.51 -6.45 6.49
C GLY A 52 12.02 -6.93 5.12
N THR A 53 10.83 -6.50 4.75
CA THR A 53 10.19 -6.83 3.47
C THR A 53 10.44 -5.71 2.46
N VAL A 54 10.98 -6.04 1.29
CA VAL A 54 11.23 -5.09 0.19
C VAL A 54 10.38 -5.49 -1.00
N VAL A 55 9.52 -4.58 -1.46
CA VAL A 55 8.65 -4.77 -2.63
C VAL A 55 9.25 -4.03 -3.82
N ARG A 56 9.35 -4.70 -4.97
CA ARG A 56 9.95 -4.13 -6.19
C ARG A 56 9.00 -4.15 -7.38
N CYS A 57 9.18 -3.15 -8.24
CA CYS A 57 8.50 -3.04 -9.52
C CYS A 57 8.94 -4.19 -10.44
N THR A 58 7.97 -4.96 -10.94
CA THR A 58 8.22 -6.06 -11.89
C THR A 58 8.76 -5.58 -13.24
N SER A 59 8.52 -4.32 -13.62
CA SER A 59 8.94 -3.76 -14.90
C SER A 59 10.35 -3.17 -14.91
N CYS A 60 10.83 -2.60 -13.80
CA CYS A 60 12.12 -1.89 -13.75
C CYS A 60 12.98 -2.14 -12.50
N ASP A 61 12.57 -3.07 -11.65
CA ASP A 61 13.25 -3.47 -10.41
C ASP A 61 13.43 -2.33 -9.37
N ASN A 62 12.77 -1.18 -9.58
CA ASN A 62 12.77 -0.09 -8.61
C ASN A 62 12.12 -0.56 -7.29
N VAL A 63 12.71 -0.18 -6.16
CA VAL A 63 12.11 -0.46 -4.85
C VAL A 63 10.90 0.44 -4.67
N LEU A 64 9.72 -0.17 -4.56
CA LEU A 64 8.45 0.53 -4.39
C LEU A 64 8.15 0.78 -2.93
N MET A 65 8.35 -0.23 -2.08
CA MET A 65 8.03 -0.18 -0.66
C MET A 65 9.03 -0.96 0.18
N ARG A 66 9.22 -0.52 1.44
CA ARG A 66 9.94 -1.27 2.47
C ARG A 66 9.11 -1.32 3.74
N VAL A 67 8.98 -2.51 4.32
CA VAL A 67 8.30 -2.73 5.59
C VAL A 67 9.27 -3.37 6.57
N VAL A 68 9.60 -2.65 7.64
CA VAL A 68 10.46 -3.15 8.72
C VAL A 68 9.66 -3.17 10.00
N HIS A 69 9.70 -4.29 10.72
CA HIS A 69 9.17 -4.38 12.08
C HIS A 69 10.36 -4.40 13.05
N ASN A 70 10.48 -3.35 13.87
CA ASN A 70 11.54 -3.23 14.86
C ASN A 70 11.03 -2.49 16.09
N SER A 71 11.47 -2.91 17.28
CA SER A 71 11.13 -2.30 18.56
C SER A 71 9.62 -2.12 18.81
N GLY A 72 8.78 -3.03 18.31
CA GLY A 72 7.32 -2.95 18.44
C GLY A 72 6.64 -1.96 17.47
N HIS A 73 7.37 -1.43 16.50
CA HIS A 73 6.86 -0.48 15.52
C HIS A 73 7.05 -1.00 14.09
N TYR A 74 6.05 -0.74 13.25
CA TYR A 74 6.17 -0.90 11.80
C TYR A 74 6.67 0.41 11.18
N TRP A 75 7.66 0.27 10.30
CA TRP A 75 8.16 1.33 9.45
C TRP A 75 7.75 0.99 8.01
N LEU A 76 6.89 1.83 7.43
CA LEU A 76 6.47 1.72 6.02
C LEU A 76 7.08 2.88 5.23
N GLU A 77 7.97 2.55 4.32
CA GLU A 77 8.59 3.50 3.37
C GLU A 77 8.03 3.21 1.98
N MET A 78 7.62 4.25 1.24
CA MET A 78 6.98 4.12 -0.08
C MET A 78 7.42 5.19 -1.09
N ARG A 79 8.61 5.78 -0.95
CA ARG A 79 9.07 6.85 -1.86
C ARG A 79 9.19 6.39 -3.31
N GLY A 80 9.37 5.09 -3.55
CA GLY A 80 9.38 4.54 -4.91
C GLY A 80 8.00 4.36 -5.54
N ALA A 81 6.93 4.56 -4.78
CA ALA A 81 5.55 4.56 -5.24
C ALA A 81 5.03 6.00 -5.35
N ARG A 82 4.34 6.32 -6.45
CA ARG A 82 3.66 7.63 -6.60
C ARG A 82 2.39 7.72 -5.79
N TYR A 83 1.61 6.64 -5.82
CA TYR A 83 0.36 6.52 -5.09
C TYR A 83 0.00 5.05 -4.93
N LEU A 84 -0.86 4.79 -3.96
CA LEU A 84 -1.67 3.58 -3.86
C LEU A 84 -3.09 3.93 -4.27
N ARG A 85 -3.68 3.11 -5.13
CA ARG A 85 -5.10 3.16 -5.44
C ARG A 85 -5.79 1.99 -4.73
N ILE A 86 -6.51 2.33 -3.68
CA ILE A 86 -7.25 1.39 -2.84
C ILE A 86 -8.71 1.39 -3.32
N PRO A 87 -9.30 0.22 -3.60
CA PRO A 87 -10.72 0.16 -3.93
C PRO A 87 -11.55 0.50 -2.70
N ASP A 88 -12.69 1.14 -2.93
CA ASP A 88 -13.71 1.38 -1.91
C ASP A 88 -14.36 0.05 -1.50
N GLY A 89 -14.59 -0.16 -0.20
CA GLY A 89 -15.26 -1.35 0.31
C GLY A 89 -16.67 -1.60 -0.23
N SER A 90 -17.24 -0.65 -0.99
CA SER A 90 -18.51 -0.76 -1.71
C SER A 90 -18.41 -1.45 -3.09
N SER A 91 -17.21 -1.69 -3.62
CA SER A 91 -17.03 -2.32 -4.95
C SER A 91 -16.40 -3.72 -4.93
N VAL A 92 -16.16 -4.31 -3.75
CA VAL A 92 -15.80 -5.74 -3.67
C VAL A 92 -17.06 -6.56 -3.96
N ALA A 93 -17.21 -7.02 -5.21
CA ALA A 93 -18.11 -8.11 -5.51
C ALA A 93 -17.66 -9.35 -4.70
N PRO A 94 -18.56 -10.05 -3.97
CA PRO A 94 -18.20 -11.31 -3.33
C PRO A 94 -18.07 -12.40 -4.40
N GLY A 95 -16.84 -12.89 -4.61
CA GLY A 95 -16.48 -14.02 -5.47
C GLY A 95 -15.03 -13.84 -5.94
N GLU A 96 -14.04 -14.63 -5.53
CA GLU A 96 -14.03 -16.07 -5.31
C GLU A 96 -13.60 -16.46 -3.88
N ALA A 97 -14.57 -16.92 -3.09
CA ALA A 97 -14.36 -18.09 -2.26
C ALA A 97 -14.75 -19.33 -3.08
N ALA A 98 -14.05 -20.45 -2.84
CA ALA A 98 -14.13 -21.77 -3.48
C ALA A 98 -13.10 -21.96 -4.63
N ALA A 99 -12.28 -23.01 -4.71
CA ALA A 99 -12.32 -24.32 -4.03
C ALA A 99 -10.97 -25.08 -4.15
N GLU A 100 -10.81 -26.11 -3.29
CA GLU A 100 -10.00 -27.34 -3.46
C GLU A 100 -8.48 -27.24 -3.17
N GLU A 101 -7.81 -28.05 -2.32
CA GLU A 101 -8.13 -29.12 -1.35
C GLU A 101 -7.10 -29.03 -0.19
#